data_AF-A0A1I1QWE2-F1
#
_entry.id   AF-A0A1I1QWE2-F1
#
_cell.length_a   1.000
_cell.length_b   1.000
_cell.length_c   1.000
_cell.angle_alpha   90.00
_cell.angle_beta   90.00
_cell.angle_gamma   90.00
#
_symmetry.space_group_name_H-M   'P 1'
#
loop_
_entity.id
_entity.type
_entity.pdbx_description
1 polymer ?
#
loop_
_entity_poly.entity_id
_entity_poly.type
_entity_poly.pdbx_seq_one_letter_code
_entity_poly.pdbx_strand_id
1 'polypeptide(L)'
;MPPIDAPAVSGPARPSVRPAAGQFDTDVPALLLRLDRNPFHHGSLGAVRSLGRAGIEVHAFTEGPRTPLARSRHLHRAHPMPPAATEAAAGDGAVAAVVARALERAARRIGRPPVLIAMDDRAALTAARLAGELRARFLLPGPAPETVAALADKAALARLCRDAGIPHPRTVAPDSVAGAVAAVRDLGLPLVAKWDRPWLLPPGGALRSTTLVRDMAQLRRLYAATPRAGGATLLLQRYLPGPGEDWFFHGCFAADGRLLLGGTGRKELSWPPSAGLTAVGRWHAEPEVARAAARLARGLRYHGVLDLDFRRDARTGAFHLLDANPRPGAQFRLFTDRQGTDVVRALHLDLTGRAVPEPRPAPGRVFVAENYGLLSALRVLPALPALPALRGGAELETAWFAADDPRPLLAMAGGWLRRAAGKALDRARG
;
A
#
# COMPACT_ATOMS: atom_id res chain seq x y z
N MET A 1 32.33 -44.45 8.22
CA MET A 1 32.05 -43.03 7.89
C MET A 1 32.51 -42.77 6.47
N PRO A 2 31.62 -42.86 5.46
CA PRO A 2 31.82 -42.17 4.20
C PRO A 2 31.05 -40.84 4.19
N PRO A 3 31.52 -39.79 3.48
CA PRO A 3 30.77 -38.55 3.34
C PRO A 3 29.62 -38.75 2.36
N ILE A 4 28.43 -38.27 2.74
CA ILE A 4 27.26 -38.19 1.87
C ILE A 4 27.42 -36.89 1.06
N ASP A 5 27.65 -37.03 -0.24
CA ASP A 5 27.59 -35.93 -1.19
C ASP A 5 26.17 -35.34 -1.22
N ALA A 6 26.07 -34.05 -0.89
CA ALA A 6 24.84 -33.29 -1.06
C ALA A 6 24.67 -32.93 -2.55
N PRO A 7 23.54 -33.26 -3.19
CA PRO A 7 23.31 -32.83 -4.56
C PRO A 7 23.12 -31.30 -4.60
N ALA A 8 23.89 -30.65 -5.46
CA ALA A 8 23.74 -29.24 -5.79
C ALA A 8 22.34 -29.00 -6.38
N VAL A 9 21.48 -28.32 -5.63
CA VAL A 9 20.18 -27.83 -6.13
C VAL A 9 20.43 -26.57 -6.96
N SER A 10 20.82 -26.75 -8.21
CA SER A 10 20.75 -25.70 -9.23
C SER A 10 19.30 -25.60 -9.73
N GLY A 11 18.49 -24.78 -9.06
CA GLY A 11 17.21 -24.36 -9.63
C GLY A 11 17.46 -23.52 -10.90
N PRO A 12 16.74 -23.73 -12.01
CA PRO A 12 16.95 -22.95 -13.22
C PRO A 12 16.58 -21.49 -12.93
N ALA A 13 17.55 -20.59 -13.06
CA ALA A 13 17.29 -19.16 -13.16
C ALA A 13 16.47 -18.93 -14.44
N ARG A 14 15.14 -18.81 -14.31
CA ARG A 14 14.27 -18.55 -15.46
C ARG A 14 14.35 -17.08 -15.86
N PRO A 15 14.37 -16.78 -17.16
CA PRO A 15 14.58 -15.43 -17.66
C PRO A 15 13.44 -14.52 -17.18
N SER A 16 13.80 -13.34 -16.71
CA SER A 16 12.85 -12.24 -16.57
C SER A 16 12.12 -12.09 -17.91
N VAL A 17 10.79 -12.18 -17.93
CA VAL A 17 10.01 -11.79 -19.11
C VAL A 17 10.36 -10.33 -19.38
N ARG A 18 11.25 -10.10 -20.35
CA ARG A 18 11.57 -8.76 -20.82
C ARG A 18 10.34 -8.29 -21.59
N PRO A 19 9.86 -7.06 -21.32
CA PRO A 19 8.80 -6.50 -22.15
C PRO A 19 9.25 -6.49 -23.60
N ALA A 20 8.29 -6.60 -24.53
CA ALA A 20 8.58 -6.45 -25.95
C ALA A 20 9.32 -5.12 -26.17
N ALA A 21 10.38 -5.14 -26.98
CA ALA A 21 11.14 -3.94 -27.28
C ALA A 21 10.20 -2.84 -27.81
N GLY A 22 10.33 -1.62 -27.30
CA GLY A 22 9.51 -0.48 -27.70
C GLY A 22 8.13 -0.36 -27.03
N GLN A 23 7.77 -1.24 -26.08
CA GLN A 23 6.49 -1.16 -25.37
C GLN A 23 6.33 0.12 -24.53
N PHE A 24 7.37 0.50 -23.78
CA PHE A 24 7.34 1.64 -22.85
C PHE A 24 8.02 2.88 -23.42
N ASP A 25 7.58 4.05 -22.95
CA ASP A 25 8.28 5.31 -23.23
C ASP A 25 9.50 5.47 -22.33
N THR A 26 10.63 4.93 -22.76
CA THR A 26 11.87 5.01 -21.97
C THR A 26 12.45 6.43 -21.92
N ASP A 27 11.96 7.35 -22.76
CA ASP A 27 12.33 8.76 -22.73
C ASP A 27 11.54 9.57 -21.69
N VAL A 28 10.49 8.99 -21.10
CA VAL A 28 9.73 9.60 -20.02
C VAL A 28 10.10 8.95 -18.68
N PRO A 29 10.86 9.64 -17.81
CA PRO A 29 11.25 9.11 -16.51
C PRO A 29 10.06 8.96 -15.56
N ALA A 30 10.25 8.23 -14.47
CA ALA A 30 9.29 8.17 -13.38
C ALA A 30 9.87 8.78 -12.10
N LEU A 31 9.05 9.54 -11.35
CA LEU A 31 9.40 10.08 -10.04
C LEU A 31 8.43 9.53 -8.98
N LEU A 32 8.96 8.78 -8.02
CA LEU A 32 8.19 8.25 -6.90
C LEU A 32 8.18 9.26 -5.75
N LEU A 33 6.99 9.71 -5.38
CA LEU A 33 6.75 10.56 -4.21
C LEU A 33 6.24 9.73 -3.04
N ARG A 34 6.90 9.92 -1.90
CA ARG A 34 6.50 9.36 -0.60
C ARG A 34 6.74 10.44 0.45
N LEU A 35 5.82 10.58 1.39
CA LEU A 35 5.87 11.51 2.52
C LEU A 35 5.87 10.77 3.86
N ASP A 36 5.41 9.51 3.91
CA ASP A 36 5.51 8.67 5.10
C ASP A 36 6.94 8.22 5.32
N ARG A 37 7.50 8.49 6.51
CA ARG A 37 8.89 8.19 6.88
C ARG A 37 9.05 6.75 7.37
N ASN A 38 8.88 5.79 6.45
CA ASN A 38 9.15 4.38 6.68
C ASN A 38 10.26 3.85 5.74
N PRO A 39 11.52 3.70 6.20
CA PRO A 39 12.60 3.21 5.35
C PRO A 39 12.42 1.75 4.92
N PHE A 40 11.47 1.00 5.51
CA PHE A 40 11.14 -0.37 5.11
C PHE A 40 9.86 -0.43 4.26
N HIS A 41 9.62 0.58 3.42
CA HIS A 41 8.51 0.59 2.47
C HIS A 41 8.84 -0.21 1.20
N HIS A 42 8.59 -1.52 1.23
CA HIS A 42 8.78 -2.44 0.09
C HIS A 42 7.97 -2.09 -1.18
N GLY A 43 6.80 -1.47 -1.08
CA GLY A 43 6.01 -1.08 -2.26
C GLY A 43 6.76 -0.12 -3.20
N SER A 44 7.48 0.87 -2.64
CA SER A 44 8.31 1.77 -3.44
C SER A 44 9.47 1.05 -4.12
N LEU A 45 10.06 0.05 -3.45
CA LEU A 45 11.11 -0.78 -4.04
C LEU A 45 10.56 -1.62 -5.19
N GLY A 46 9.35 -2.18 -5.03
CA GLY A 46 8.63 -2.89 -6.09
C GLY A 46 8.40 -2.01 -7.32
N ALA A 47 8.00 -0.74 -7.12
CA ALA A 47 7.80 0.21 -8.21
C ALA A 47 9.11 0.58 -8.92
N VAL A 48 10.20 0.85 -8.16
CA VAL A 48 11.54 1.09 -8.73
C VAL A 48 12.01 -0.09 -9.57
N ARG A 49 11.92 -1.31 -9.04
CA ARG A 49 12.32 -2.53 -9.76
C ARG A 49 11.46 -2.75 -10.98
N SER A 50 10.14 -2.56 -10.86
CA SER A 50 9.23 -2.74 -11.99
C SER A 50 9.57 -1.79 -13.13
N LEU A 51 9.61 -0.48 -12.88
CA LEU A 51 9.85 0.50 -13.93
C LEU A 51 11.28 0.41 -14.47
N GLY A 52 12.28 0.24 -13.60
CA GLY A 52 13.68 0.11 -14.02
C GLY A 52 13.97 -1.16 -14.83
N ARG A 53 13.29 -2.28 -14.57
CA ARG A 53 13.38 -3.48 -15.42
C ARG A 53 12.71 -3.29 -16.78
N ALA A 54 11.85 -2.29 -16.94
CA ALA A 54 11.28 -1.88 -18.22
C ALA A 54 12.15 -0.85 -18.96
N GLY A 55 13.33 -0.49 -18.42
CA GLY A 55 14.23 0.50 -19.02
C GLY A 55 13.88 1.95 -18.72
N ILE A 56 12.88 2.20 -17.87
CA ILE A 56 12.47 3.56 -17.49
C ILE A 56 13.47 4.12 -16.48
N GLU A 57 13.91 5.36 -16.68
CA GLU A 57 14.72 6.10 -15.72
C GLU A 57 13.91 6.40 -14.45
N VAL A 58 14.29 5.83 -13.30
CA VAL A 58 13.50 5.95 -12.06
C VAL A 58 14.16 6.84 -11.02
N HIS A 59 13.42 7.84 -10.56
CA HIS A 59 13.79 8.75 -9.48
C HIS A 59 12.89 8.50 -8.27
N ALA A 60 13.39 8.69 -7.06
CA ALA A 60 12.57 8.55 -5.86
C ALA A 60 13.02 9.46 -4.73
N PHE A 61 12.05 9.97 -3.95
CA PHE A 61 12.35 10.58 -2.66
C PHE A 61 12.67 9.50 -1.61
N THR A 62 13.78 9.65 -0.91
CA THR A 62 14.26 8.69 0.09
C THR A 62 14.63 9.39 1.39
N GLU A 63 14.49 8.69 2.53
CA GLU A 63 14.88 9.21 3.85
C GLU A 63 16.40 9.32 4.01
N GLY A 64 17.18 8.69 3.13
CA GLY A 64 18.63 8.76 3.14
C GLY A 64 19.32 7.65 2.35
N PRO A 65 20.65 7.75 2.22
CA PRO A 65 21.45 6.88 1.35
C PRO A 65 21.62 5.44 1.87
N ARG A 66 21.19 5.16 3.10
CA ARG A 66 21.25 3.84 3.74
C ARG A 66 19.92 3.09 3.69
N THR A 67 18.88 3.67 3.08
CA THR A 67 17.60 3.00 2.92
C THR A 67 17.69 1.88 1.88
N PRO A 68 16.93 0.79 2.02
CA PRO A 68 16.84 -0.27 1.01
C PRO A 68 16.55 0.25 -0.39
N LEU A 69 15.61 1.21 -0.51
CA LEU A 69 15.22 1.82 -1.78
C LEU A 69 16.42 2.50 -2.47
N ALA A 70 17.20 3.27 -1.72
CA ALA A 70 18.40 3.97 -2.22
C ALA A 70 19.53 3.03 -2.66
N ARG A 71 19.44 1.74 -2.34
CA ARG A 71 20.44 0.72 -2.68
C ARG A 71 20.05 -0.14 -3.88
N SER A 72 18.84 0.03 -4.42
CA SER A 72 18.43 -0.67 -5.63
C SER A 72 19.25 -0.20 -6.83
N ARG A 73 19.73 -1.13 -7.64
CA ARG A 73 20.40 -0.81 -8.90
C ARG A 73 19.47 -0.20 -9.95
N HIS A 74 18.16 -0.39 -9.78
CA HIS A 74 17.12 0.12 -10.68
C HIS A 74 16.71 1.55 -10.36
N LEU A 75 17.21 2.12 -9.24
CA LEU A 75 17.03 3.52 -8.92
C LEU A 75 18.12 4.35 -9.63
N HIS A 76 17.73 5.21 -10.56
CA HIS A 76 18.65 6.13 -11.22
C HIS A 76 19.14 7.20 -10.24
N ARG A 77 18.22 7.84 -9.49
CA ARG A 77 18.58 8.88 -8.53
C ARG A 77 17.66 8.95 -7.33
N ALA A 78 18.27 8.96 -6.15
CA ALA A 78 17.62 9.32 -4.90
C ALA A 78 17.57 10.85 -4.72
N HIS A 79 16.43 11.36 -4.29
CA HIS A 79 16.25 12.75 -3.85
C HIS A 79 16.01 12.77 -2.34
N PRO A 80 16.47 13.80 -1.62
CA PRO A 80 16.18 13.93 -0.20
C PRO A 80 14.68 14.17 -0.03
N MET A 81 14.03 13.33 0.78
CA MET A 81 12.63 13.51 1.14
C MET A 81 12.40 14.93 1.70
N PRO A 82 11.30 15.61 1.32
CA PRO A 82 10.98 16.90 1.90
C PRO A 82 10.97 16.81 3.44
N PRO A 83 11.46 17.85 4.14
CA PRO A 83 11.35 17.88 5.59
C PRO A 83 9.88 17.69 5.94
N ALA A 84 9.61 16.88 6.96
CA ALA A 84 8.30 16.92 7.58
C ALA A 84 8.13 18.36 8.06
N ALA A 85 7.04 19.03 7.69
CA ALA A 85 6.73 20.30 8.31
C ALA A 85 6.70 20.03 9.83
N THR A 86 7.62 20.63 10.56
CA THR A 86 7.72 20.45 12.00
C THR A 86 6.46 21.02 12.61
N GLU A 87 5.68 20.10 13.19
CA GLU A 87 4.64 20.31 14.19
C GLU A 87 3.29 20.88 13.74
N ALA A 88 2.29 20.54 14.56
CA ALA A 88 0.85 20.63 14.40
C ALA A 88 0.26 22.04 14.14
N ALA A 89 1.10 23.03 13.82
CA ALA A 89 0.74 24.40 13.49
C ALA A 89 0.89 24.73 12.00
N ALA A 90 1.66 23.95 11.23
CA ALA A 90 1.81 24.16 9.80
C ALA A 90 0.62 23.50 9.07
N GLY A 91 -0.47 24.25 8.86
CA GLY A 91 -1.65 23.76 8.12
C GLY A 91 -1.29 23.17 6.75
N ASP A 92 -2.20 22.41 6.16
CA ASP A 92 -1.95 21.61 4.94
C ASP A 92 -1.31 22.38 3.77
N GLY A 93 -1.52 23.71 3.69
CA GLY A 93 -0.88 24.58 2.70
C GLY A 93 0.65 24.69 2.83
N ALA A 94 1.18 24.69 4.05
CA ALA A 94 2.63 24.76 4.29
C ALA A 94 3.32 23.45 3.86
N VAL A 95 2.70 22.29 4.15
CA VAL A 95 3.19 20.98 3.68
C VAL A 95 3.20 20.94 2.15
N ALA A 96 2.10 21.37 1.52
CA ALA A 96 1.99 21.40 0.06
C ALA A 96 3.10 22.27 -0.58
N ALA A 97 3.37 23.45 -0.03
CA ALA A 97 4.43 24.33 -0.53
C ALA A 97 5.85 23.71 -0.42
N VAL A 98 6.16 23.03 0.69
CA VAL A 98 7.44 22.33 0.86
C VAL A 98 7.58 21.18 -0.15
N VAL A 99 6.50 20.43 -0.36
CA VAL A 99 6.48 19.32 -1.33
C VAL A 99 6.61 19.84 -2.75
N ALA A 100 5.89 20.91 -3.13
CA ALA A 100 6.00 21.55 -4.44
C ALA A 100 7.45 21.96 -4.75
N ARG A 101 8.13 22.66 -3.83
CA ARG A 101 9.55 23.04 -3.99
C ARG A 101 10.49 21.83 -4.10
N ALA A 102 10.18 20.73 -3.42
CA ALA A 102 10.96 19.50 -3.54
C ALA A 102 10.76 18.84 -4.91
N LEU A 103 9.51 18.76 -5.39
CA LEU A 103 9.15 18.26 -6.70
C LEU A 103 9.79 19.09 -7.81
N GLU A 104 9.72 20.41 -7.75
CA GLU A 104 10.36 21.30 -8.73
C GLU A 104 11.88 21.09 -8.80
N ARG A 105 12.57 20.96 -7.66
CA ARG A 105 14.01 20.67 -7.63
C ARG A 105 14.32 19.32 -8.26
N ALA A 106 13.48 18.31 -8.04
CA ALA A 106 13.63 17.01 -8.67
C ALA A 106 13.38 17.12 -10.19
N ALA A 107 12.33 17.81 -10.63
CA ALA A 107 12.00 18.01 -12.04
C ALA A 107 13.13 18.73 -12.79
N ARG A 108 13.69 19.80 -12.21
CA ARG A 108 14.86 20.51 -12.78
C ARG A 108 16.08 19.60 -12.96
N ARG A 109 16.31 18.68 -12.02
CA ARG A 109 17.41 17.70 -12.12
C ARG A 109 17.14 16.59 -13.12
N ILE A 110 15.88 16.23 -13.33
CA ILE A 110 15.47 15.25 -14.35
C ILE A 110 15.57 15.87 -15.75
N GLY A 111 15.28 17.17 -15.88
CA GLY A 111 15.41 17.92 -17.14
C GLY A 111 14.26 17.71 -18.13
N ARG A 112 13.33 16.78 -17.84
CA ARG A 112 12.17 16.45 -18.67
C ARG A 112 10.96 16.04 -17.80
N PRO A 113 9.71 16.18 -18.27
CA PRO A 113 8.53 15.86 -17.47
C PRO A 113 8.47 14.37 -17.11
N PRO A 114 8.53 13.99 -15.82
CA PRO A 114 8.41 12.59 -15.42
C PRO A 114 6.97 12.23 -15.08
N VAL A 115 6.64 10.94 -15.15
CA VAL A 115 5.44 10.37 -14.53
C VAL A 115 5.58 10.43 -13.01
N LEU A 116 4.71 11.17 -12.33
CA LEU A 116 4.67 11.28 -10.88
C LEU A 116 3.81 10.16 -10.28
N ILE A 117 4.41 9.32 -9.44
CA ILE A 117 3.72 8.21 -8.77
C ILE A 117 3.75 8.43 -7.26
N ALA A 118 2.58 8.71 -6.68
CA ALA A 118 2.41 8.74 -5.24
C ALA A 118 2.40 7.32 -4.67
N MET A 119 3.26 7.06 -3.69
CA MET A 119 3.46 5.73 -3.09
C MET A 119 2.87 5.59 -1.69
N ASP A 120 2.25 6.64 -1.15
CA ASP A 120 1.47 6.64 0.09
C ASP A 120 0.31 7.63 -0.01
N ASP A 121 -0.62 7.56 0.95
CA ASP A 121 -1.87 8.33 0.91
C ASP A 121 -1.60 9.84 1.06
N ARG A 122 -0.62 10.23 1.88
CA ARG A 122 -0.25 11.65 2.05
C ARG A 122 0.31 12.23 0.75
N ALA A 123 1.16 11.48 0.07
CA ALA A 123 1.71 11.82 -1.24
C ALA A 123 0.59 11.93 -2.28
N ALA A 124 -0.39 11.02 -2.27
CA ALA A 124 -1.52 11.04 -3.21
C ALA A 124 -2.39 12.28 -2.99
N LEU A 125 -2.78 12.56 -1.74
CA LEU A 125 -3.55 13.74 -1.35
C LEU A 125 -2.83 15.04 -1.72
N THR A 126 -1.53 15.11 -1.44
CA THR A 126 -0.72 16.31 -1.73
C THR A 126 -0.54 16.51 -3.23
N ALA A 127 -0.26 15.45 -3.99
CA ALA A 127 -0.11 15.51 -5.44
C ALA A 127 -1.42 15.91 -6.13
N ALA A 128 -2.56 15.38 -5.67
CA ALA A 128 -3.87 15.75 -6.19
C ALA A 128 -4.17 17.23 -5.94
N ARG A 129 -3.94 17.73 -4.70
CA ARG A 129 -4.11 19.15 -4.36
C ARG A 129 -3.25 20.07 -5.23
N LEU A 130 -2.01 19.66 -5.51
CA LEU A 130 -1.06 20.43 -6.33
C LEU A 130 -1.21 20.16 -7.83
N ALA A 131 -2.20 19.37 -8.27
CA ALA A 131 -2.23 18.87 -9.64
C ALA A 131 -2.28 20.00 -10.69
N GLY A 132 -2.98 21.10 -10.40
CA GLY A 132 -3.02 22.28 -11.28
C GLY A 132 -1.63 22.87 -11.54
N GLU A 133 -0.80 22.99 -10.49
CA GLU A 133 0.56 23.51 -10.57
C GLU A 133 1.55 22.50 -11.18
N LEU A 134 1.38 21.21 -10.87
CA LEU A 134 2.30 20.15 -11.27
C LEU A 134 2.16 19.75 -12.74
N ARG A 135 0.98 19.88 -13.35
CA ARG A 135 0.72 19.45 -14.74
C ARG A 135 1.64 20.10 -15.79
N ALA A 136 2.21 21.27 -15.49
CA ALA A 136 3.18 21.92 -16.38
C ALA A 136 4.55 21.21 -16.44
N ARG A 137 4.86 20.35 -15.46
CA ARG A 137 6.18 19.74 -15.29
C ARG A 137 6.14 18.23 -15.05
N PHE A 138 4.96 17.65 -14.88
CA PHE A 138 4.75 16.25 -14.54
C PHE A 138 3.59 15.67 -15.34
N LEU A 139 3.69 14.38 -15.64
CA LEU A 139 2.55 13.56 -16.05
C LEU A 139 1.98 12.92 -14.79
N LEU A 140 0.70 13.13 -14.51
CA LEU A 140 0.05 12.63 -13.31
C LEU A 140 -1.42 12.29 -13.57
N PRO A 141 -2.01 11.39 -12.76
CA PRO A 141 -3.43 11.06 -12.86
C PRO A 141 -4.33 12.30 -12.72
N GLY A 142 -5.54 12.18 -13.26
CA GLY A 142 -6.53 13.25 -13.33
C GLY A 142 -7.68 13.27 -12.30
N PRO A 143 -7.74 12.47 -11.22
CA PRO A 143 -8.88 12.54 -10.32
C PRO A 143 -8.92 13.89 -9.60
N ALA A 144 -10.12 14.38 -9.31
CA ALA A 144 -10.29 15.61 -8.55
C ALA A 144 -9.70 15.44 -7.12
N PRO A 145 -9.10 16.48 -6.53
CA PRO A 145 -8.58 16.42 -5.16
C PRO A 145 -9.59 15.89 -4.14
N GLU A 146 -10.85 16.27 -4.31
CA GLU A 146 -11.97 15.86 -3.46
C GLU A 146 -12.25 14.36 -3.58
N THR A 147 -12.10 13.78 -4.78
CA THR A 147 -12.25 12.33 -5.02
C THR A 147 -11.16 11.55 -4.31
N VAL A 148 -9.90 12.00 -4.41
CA VAL A 148 -8.75 11.37 -3.73
C VAL A 148 -8.92 11.45 -2.21
N ALA A 149 -9.33 12.62 -1.71
CA ALA A 149 -9.63 12.83 -0.29
C ALA A 149 -10.76 11.94 0.23
N ALA A 150 -11.86 11.85 -0.52
CA ALA A 150 -13.02 11.05 -0.13
C ALA A 150 -12.74 9.54 -0.14
N LEU A 151 -11.86 9.05 -1.03
CA LEU A 151 -11.44 7.65 -1.05
C LEU A 151 -10.56 7.30 0.17
N ALA A 152 -9.61 8.18 0.52
CA ALA A 152 -8.69 7.93 1.63
C ALA A 152 -9.38 8.06 3.00
N ASP A 153 -10.38 8.95 3.12
CA ASP A 153 -11.11 9.21 4.36
C ASP A 153 -12.12 8.08 4.65
N LYS A 154 -12.00 7.44 5.81
CA LYS A 154 -12.81 6.25 6.15
C LYS A 154 -14.29 6.56 6.33
N ALA A 155 -14.64 7.77 6.76
CA ALA A 155 -16.02 8.20 6.90
C ALA A 155 -16.64 8.54 5.54
N ALA A 156 -15.90 9.24 4.69
CA ALA A 156 -16.32 9.54 3.32
C ALA A 156 -16.44 8.28 2.47
N LEU A 157 -15.50 7.34 2.60
CA LEU A 157 -15.55 6.05 1.92
C LEU A 157 -16.82 5.27 2.28
N ALA A 158 -17.24 5.27 3.55
CA ALA A 158 -18.49 4.63 3.96
C ALA A 158 -19.74 5.31 3.35
N ARG A 159 -19.67 6.60 2.97
CA ARG A 159 -20.73 7.25 2.18
C ARG A 159 -20.67 6.81 0.72
N LEU A 160 -19.49 6.88 0.09
CA LEU A 160 -19.27 6.43 -1.28
C LEU A 160 -19.72 4.98 -1.51
N CYS A 161 -19.41 4.08 -0.58
CA CYS A 161 -19.83 2.69 -0.67
C CYS A 161 -21.36 2.54 -0.66
N ARG A 162 -22.06 3.28 0.21
CA ARG A 162 -23.53 3.25 0.27
C ARG A 162 -24.15 3.80 -1.02
N ASP A 163 -23.65 4.93 -1.50
CA ASP A 163 -24.15 5.56 -2.73
C ASP A 163 -23.91 4.66 -3.95
N ALA A 164 -22.80 3.91 -3.95
CA ALA A 164 -22.47 2.95 -5.00
C ALA A 164 -23.09 1.55 -4.80
N GLY A 165 -23.84 1.29 -3.72
CA GLY A 165 -24.37 -0.04 -3.40
C GLY A 165 -23.30 -1.11 -3.16
N ILE A 166 -22.12 -0.71 -2.68
CA ILE A 166 -21.01 -1.59 -2.32
C ILE A 166 -21.14 -1.97 -0.84
N PRO A 167 -21.17 -3.26 -0.49
CA PRO A 167 -21.19 -3.67 0.91
C PRO A 167 -19.99 -3.07 1.66
N HIS A 168 -20.26 -2.50 2.83
CA HIS A 168 -19.25 -2.00 3.75
C HIS A 168 -19.72 -2.30 5.17
N PRO A 169 -18.84 -2.48 6.17
CA PRO A 169 -19.30 -2.73 7.52
C PRO A 169 -20.00 -1.48 8.03
N ARG A 170 -21.05 -1.64 8.84
CA ARG A 170 -21.75 -0.50 9.42
C ARG A 170 -20.79 0.31 10.27
N THR A 171 -20.72 1.61 10.00
CA THR A 171 -19.80 2.56 10.63
C THR A 171 -20.59 3.75 11.17
N VAL A 172 -20.27 4.20 12.37
CA VAL A 172 -20.85 5.37 13.02
C VAL A 172 -19.74 6.27 13.54
N ALA A 173 -19.96 7.58 13.48
CA ALA A 173 -19.08 8.60 14.04
C ALA A 173 -19.76 9.20 15.27
N PRO A 174 -19.48 8.70 16.50
CA PRO A 174 -20.06 9.29 17.70
C PRO A 174 -19.55 10.71 17.92
N ASP A 175 -20.47 11.62 18.27
CA ASP A 175 -20.21 13.02 18.63
C ASP A 175 -20.09 13.23 20.15
N SER A 176 -20.43 12.22 20.93
CA SER A 176 -20.46 12.25 22.39
C SER A 176 -20.09 10.89 22.99
N VAL A 177 -19.71 10.89 24.28
CA VAL A 177 -19.50 9.64 25.03
C VAL A 177 -20.78 8.80 25.08
N ALA A 178 -21.94 9.46 25.25
CA ALA A 178 -23.24 8.79 25.21
C ALA A 178 -23.51 8.15 23.84
N GLY A 179 -23.21 8.87 22.75
CA GLY A 179 -23.27 8.35 21.39
C GLY A 179 -22.33 7.15 21.17
N ALA A 180 -21.11 7.20 21.70
CA ALA A 180 -20.18 6.09 21.64
C ALA A 180 -20.71 4.85 22.39
N VAL A 181 -21.34 5.02 23.55
CA VAL A 181 -21.99 3.93 24.30
C VAL A 181 -23.19 3.37 23.54
N ALA A 182 -24.00 4.23 22.91
CA ALA A 182 -25.13 3.80 22.07
C ALA A 182 -24.65 2.97 20.87
N ALA A 183 -23.56 3.38 20.22
CA ALA A 183 -22.92 2.64 19.15
C ALA A 183 -22.49 1.22 19.55
N VAL A 184 -22.07 1.01 20.80
CA VAL A 184 -21.76 -0.36 21.29
C VAL A 184 -23.00 -1.24 21.35
N ARG A 185 -24.13 -0.70 21.83
CA ARG A 185 -25.39 -1.46 21.90
C ARG A 185 -25.86 -1.87 20.50
N ASP A 186 -25.61 -1.01 19.54
CA ASP A 186 -26.04 -1.12 18.16
C ASP A 186 -25.13 -1.99 17.28
N LEU A 187 -23.80 -1.91 17.46
CA LEU A 187 -22.82 -2.66 16.67
C LEU A 187 -22.39 -3.98 17.32
N GLY A 188 -22.51 -4.09 18.64
CA GLY A 188 -22.02 -5.21 19.44
C GLY A 188 -20.50 -5.17 19.72
N LEU A 189 -20.06 -5.90 20.73
CA LEU A 189 -18.64 -6.15 21.01
C LEU A 189 -18.21 -7.56 20.55
N PRO A 190 -16.94 -7.74 20.14
CA PRO A 190 -15.96 -6.69 19.91
C PRO A 190 -16.34 -5.84 18.68
N LEU A 191 -15.93 -4.57 18.66
CA LEU A 191 -16.07 -3.67 17.50
C LEU A 191 -14.72 -3.12 17.06
N VAL A 192 -14.66 -2.58 15.85
CA VAL A 192 -13.47 -1.94 15.31
C VAL A 192 -13.58 -0.43 15.50
N ALA A 193 -12.57 0.18 16.09
CA ALA A 193 -12.43 1.63 16.16
C ALA A 193 -11.33 2.09 15.21
N LYS A 194 -11.63 3.08 14.35
CA LYS A 194 -10.71 3.64 13.35
C LYS A 194 -10.71 5.16 13.44
N TRP A 195 -9.58 5.79 13.14
CA TRP A 195 -9.56 7.23 12.87
C TRP A 195 -9.86 7.46 11.40
N ASP A 196 -10.74 8.42 11.09
CA ASP A 196 -11.21 8.72 9.72
C ASP A 196 -10.06 9.07 8.77
N ARG A 197 -9.08 9.84 9.25
CA ARG A 197 -7.93 10.37 8.53
C ARG A 197 -6.66 10.01 9.28
N PRO A 198 -6.19 8.75 9.20
CA PRO A 198 -5.10 8.25 10.01
C PRO A 198 -3.76 8.98 9.78
N TRP A 199 -3.60 9.67 8.64
CA TRP A 199 -2.42 10.49 8.35
C TRP A 199 -2.34 11.80 9.15
N LEU A 200 -3.42 12.21 9.83
CA LEU A 200 -3.42 13.37 10.75
C LEU A 200 -2.94 13.00 12.16
N LEU A 201 -2.83 11.71 12.47
CA LEU A 201 -2.36 11.27 13.78
C LEU A 201 -0.91 11.71 14.00
N PRO A 202 -0.57 12.20 15.21
CA PRO A 202 0.80 12.61 15.52
C PRO A 202 1.81 11.48 15.28
N PRO A 203 2.88 11.72 14.50
CA PRO A 203 3.93 10.73 14.27
C PRO A 203 4.55 10.27 15.60
N GLY A 204 4.69 8.95 15.78
CA GLY A 204 5.22 8.38 17.03
C GLY A 204 4.28 8.49 18.23
N GLY A 205 3.05 8.99 18.05
CA GLY A 205 2.03 9.04 19.09
C GLY A 205 1.52 7.66 19.52
N ALA A 206 0.88 7.60 20.69
CA ALA A 206 0.35 6.36 21.26
C ALA A 206 -0.93 5.86 20.55
N LEU A 207 -1.55 6.68 19.69
CA LEU A 207 -2.79 6.36 19.01
C LEU A 207 -2.53 5.46 17.80
N ARG A 208 -3.12 4.27 17.82
CA ARG A 208 -3.15 3.37 16.66
C ARG A 208 -4.25 3.82 15.70
N SER A 209 -3.98 3.73 14.40
CA SER A 209 -4.95 4.03 13.32
C SER A 209 -6.20 3.16 13.39
N THR A 210 -6.07 1.92 13.85
CA THR A 210 -7.16 0.96 14.01
C THR A 210 -6.96 0.13 15.28
N THR A 211 -8.03 -0.05 16.05
CA THR A 211 -8.05 -0.80 17.31
C THR A 211 -9.28 -1.70 17.38
N LEU A 212 -9.11 -2.98 17.75
CA LEU A 212 -10.22 -3.85 18.11
C LEU A 212 -10.61 -3.57 19.57
N VAL A 213 -11.79 -3.01 19.78
CA VAL A 213 -12.37 -2.69 21.08
C VAL A 213 -13.15 -3.89 21.59
N ARG A 214 -12.73 -4.45 22.71
CA ARG A 214 -13.31 -5.66 23.31
C ARG A 214 -14.22 -5.36 24.49
N ASP A 215 -14.08 -4.20 25.10
CA ASP A 215 -14.82 -3.80 26.30
C ASP A 215 -15.09 -2.29 26.33
N MET A 216 -16.02 -1.88 27.20
CA MET A 216 -16.43 -0.49 27.34
C MET A 216 -15.33 0.41 27.91
N ALA A 217 -14.41 -0.12 28.72
CA ALA A 217 -13.32 0.67 29.28
C ALA A 217 -12.30 1.05 28.20
N GLN A 218 -12.01 0.14 27.26
CA GLN A 218 -11.21 0.40 26.07
C GLN A 218 -11.85 1.49 25.21
N LEU A 219 -13.17 1.42 24.97
CA LEU A 219 -13.88 2.44 24.21
C LEU A 219 -13.75 3.82 24.86
N ARG A 220 -14.04 3.93 26.16
CA ARG A 220 -13.98 5.20 26.90
C ARG A 220 -12.58 5.81 26.84
N ARG A 221 -11.53 5.00 27.03
CA ARG A 221 -10.13 5.46 26.91
C ARG A 221 -9.81 5.97 25.52
N LEU A 222 -10.26 5.27 24.47
CA LEU A 222 -10.00 5.69 23.11
C LEU A 222 -10.76 6.97 22.74
N TYR A 223 -12.04 7.06 23.13
CA TYR A 223 -12.86 8.25 22.89
C TYR A 223 -12.30 9.48 23.62
N ALA A 224 -11.87 9.33 24.88
CA ALA A 224 -11.23 10.40 25.65
C ALA A 224 -9.90 10.86 25.04
N ALA A 225 -9.28 10.07 24.15
CA ALA A 225 -8.04 10.43 23.47
C ALA A 225 -8.26 11.19 22.14
N THR A 226 -9.50 11.41 21.71
CA THR A 226 -9.86 12.15 20.48
C THR A 226 -9.19 13.52 20.36
N PRO A 227 -9.07 14.35 21.43
CA PRO A 227 -8.36 15.63 21.33
C PRO A 227 -6.89 15.50 20.90
N ARG A 228 -6.28 14.32 21.07
CA ARG A 228 -4.89 14.04 20.67
C ARG A 228 -4.77 13.51 19.24
N ALA A 229 -5.87 13.36 18.51
CA ALA A 229 -5.91 12.72 17.19
C ALA A 229 -5.64 13.69 16.02
N GLY A 230 -5.12 14.89 16.28
CA GLY A 230 -4.75 15.85 15.23
C GLY A 230 -5.93 16.31 14.37
N GLY A 231 -7.14 16.35 14.94
CA GLY A 231 -8.36 16.70 14.21
C GLY A 231 -9.04 15.53 13.49
N ALA A 232 -8.51 14.30 13.59
CA ALA A 232 -9.19 13.10 13.11
C ALA A 232 -10.39 12.73 13.99
N THR A 233 -11.44 12.22 13.38
CA THR A 233 -12.66 11.75 14.06
C THR A 233 -12.55 10.27 14.37
N LEU A 234 -13.00 9.87 15.56
CA LEU A 234 -13.10 8.46 15.92
C LEU A 234 -14.35 7.84 15.29
N LEU A 235 -14.16 6.79 14.50
CA LEU A 235 -15.22 5.97 13.91
C LEU A 235 -15.33 4.64 14.65
N LEU A 236 -16.55 4.20 14.90
CA LEU A 236 -16.87 2.88 15.44
C LEU A 236 -17.54 2.06 14.35
N GLN A 237 -17.04 0.87 14.11
CA GLN A 237 -17.41 0.02 12.99
C GLN A 237 -17.70 -1.40 13.46
N ARG A 238 -18.74 -2.02 12.89
CA ARG A 238 -19.05 -3.43 13.13
C ARG A 238 -17.84 -4.30 12.81
N TYR A 239 -17.44 -5.16 13.75
CA TYR A 239 -16.41 -6.15 13.51
C TYR A 239 -16.96 -7.33 12.68
N LEU A 240 -16.20 -7.73 11.66
CA LEU A 240 -16.50 -8.91 10.85
C LEU A 240 -15.60 -10.08 11.29
N PRO A 241 -16.11 -11.10 12.00
CA PRO A 241 -15.29 -12.22 12.45
C PRO A 241 -14.88 -13.13 11.29
N GLY A 242 -13.86 -13.96 11.51
CA GLY A 242 -13.41 -14.98 10.55
C GLY A 242 -11.91 -14.88 10.20
N PRO A 243 -11.06 -15.84 10.57
CA PRO A 243 -9.67 -15.84 10.12
C PRO A 243 -9.58 -16.06 8.60
N GLY A 244 -8.63 -15.42 7.94
CA GLY A 244 -8.36 -15.65 6.51
C GLY A 244 -9.44 -15.13 5.55
N GLU A 245 -10.34 -14.26 6.00
CA GLU A 245 -11.39 -13.64 5.17
C GLU A 245 -10.96 -12.28 4.59
N ASP A 246 -9.67 -11.94 4.67
CA ASP A 246 -9.12 -10.69 4.16
C ASP A 246 -8.74 -10.83 2.68
N TRP A 247 -9.29 -9.94 1.87
CA TRP A 247 -9.08 -9.84 0.44
C TRP A 247 -8.57 -8.45 0.08
N PHE A 248 -7.96 -8.31 -1.07
CA PHE A 248 -7.51 -7.03 -1.57
C PHE A 248 -7.59 -6.98 -3.10
N PHE A 249 -7.70 -5.77 -3.64
CA PHE A 249 -7.70 -5.50 -5.06
C PHE A 249 -6.70 -4.40 -5.37
N HIS A 250 -5.92 -4.56 -6.43
CA HIS A 250 -5.05 -3.50 -6.96
C HIS A 250 -5.39 -3.32 -8.43
N GLY A 251 -5.61 -2.09 -8.86
CA GLY A 251 -5.92 -1.78 -10.24
C GLY A 251 -5.40 -0.42 -10.68
N CYS A 252 -5.16 -0.28 -11.99
CA CYS A 252 -4.90 0.97 -12.67
C CYS A 252 -6.10 1.27 -13.58
N PHE A 253 -6.61 2.50 -13.50
CA PHE A 253 -7.81 2.95 -14.20
C PHE A 253 -7.49 4.14 -15.10
N ALA A 254 -8.09 4.17 -16.28
CA ALA A 254 -8.02 5.30 -17.21
C ALA A 254 -8.88 6.48 -16.74
N ALA A 255 -8.80 7.61 -17.44
CA ALA A 255 -9.53 8.84 -17.12
C ALA A 255 -11.07 8.71 -17.09
N ASP A 256 -11.64 7.70 -17.72
CA ASP A 256 -13.07 7.39 -17.71
C ASP A 256 -13.48 6.40 -16.59
N GLY A 257 -12.54 5.97 -15.75
CA GLY A 257 -12.75 4.96 -14.71
C GLY A 257 -12.75 3.52 -15.24
N ARG A 258 -12.37 3.28 -16.51
CA ARG A 258 -12.20 1.94 -17.06
C ARG A 258 -10.94 1.28 -16.50
N LEU A 259 -11.07 0.02 -16.08
CA LEU A 259 -9.93 -0.77 -15.61
C LEU A 259 -8.97 -1.07 -16.77
N LEU A 260 -7.71 -0.66 -16.63
CA LEU A 260 -6.63 -0.94 -17.58
C LEU A 260 -5.93 -2.25 -17.25
N LEU A 261 -5.62 -2.46 -15.96
CA LEU A 261 -5.01 -3.66 -15.43
C LEU A 261 -5.32 -3.78 -13.95
N GLY A 262 -5.52 -4.98 -13.45
CA GLY A 262 -5.66 -5.21 -12.02
C GLY A 262 -5.87 -6.67 -11.66
N GLY A 263 -6.00 -6.93 -10.37
CA GLY A 263 -6.24 -8.26 -9.86
C GLY A 263 -6.71 -8.25 -8.41
N THR A 264 -7.32 -9.36 -8.03
CA THR A 264 -7.78 -9.64 -6.67
C THR A 264 -6.85 -10.66 -6.03
N GLY A 265 -6.64 -10.51 -4.72
CA GLY A 265 -5.80 -11.40 -3.95
C GLY A 265 -6.38 -11.66 -2.58
N ARG A 266 -5.99 -12.80 -2.01
CA ARG A 266 -6.33 -13.18 -0.65
C ARG A 266 -5.11 -13.01 0.24
N LYS A 267 -5.31 -12.41 1.41
CA LYS A 267 -4.28 -12.28 2.44
C LYS A 267 -4.24 -13.59 3.24
N GLU A 268 -3.19 -14.38 3.05
CA GLU A 268 -3.00 -15.64 3.75
C GLU A 268 -2.39 -15.42 5.13
N LEU A 269 -1.44 -14.48 5.23
CA LEU A 269 -0.84 -14.06 6.50
C LEU A 269 -0.76 -12.54 6.59
N SER A 270 -0.99 -12.03 7.81
CA SER A 270 -0.86 -10.61 8.11
C SER A 270 0.17 -10.36 9.22
N TRP A 271 0.81 -9.19 9.19
CA TRP A 271 1.63 -8.73 10.31
C TRP A 271 1.23 -7.32 10.78
N PRO A 272 0.82 -7.15 12.05
CA PRO A 272 0.58 -8.21 13.05
C PRO A 272 -0.56 -9.17 12.65
N PRO A 273 -0.66 -10.37 13.27
CA PRO A 273 -1.73 -11.33 12.98
C PRO A 273 -3.13 -10.70 13.14
N SER A 274 -4.04 -11.04 12.23
CA SER A 274 -5.47 -10.66 12.20
C SER A 274 -5.78 -9.15 12.13
N ALA A 275 -4.78 -8.27 12.02
CA ALA A 275 -5.00 -6.82 12.01
C ALA A 275 -3.84 -6.06 11.32
N GLY A 276 -3.26 -6.63 10.26
CA GLY A 276 -1.96 -6.18 9.75
C GLY A 276 -1.80 -6.12 8.24
N LEU A 277 -0.61 -5.64 7.88
CA LEU A 277 -0.05 -5.60 6.54
C LEU A 277 -0.05 -7.02 5.95
N THR A 278 -0.18 -7.18 4.63
CA THR A 278 -0.01 -8.48 3.97
C THR A 278 1.42 -8.98 4.14
N ALA A 279 1.62 -10.03 4.92
CA ALA A 279 2.89 -10.73 5.05
C ALA A 279 3.04 -11.82 3.98
N VAL A 280 1.95 -12.54 3.71
CA VAL A 280 1.81 -13.47 2.58
C VAL A 280 0.47 -13.25 1.92
N GLY A 281 0.47 -13.09 0.60
CA GLY A 281 -0.75 -12.94 -0.19
C GLY A 281 -0.69 -13.80 -1.45
N ARG A 282 -1.84 -14.25 -1.94
CA ARG A 282 -1.92 -15.02 -3.18
C ARG A 282 -2.88 -14.38 -4.16
N TRP A 283 -2.50 -14.39 -5.44
CA TRP A 283 -3.39 -13.97 -6.52
C TRP A 283 -4.52 -14.99 -6.65
N HIS A 284 -5.74 -14.56 -6.30
CA HIS A 284 -6.96 -15.32 -6.45
C HIS A 284 -8.02 -14.48 -7.14
N ALA A 285 -8.58 -14.98 -8.23
CA ALA A 285 -9.70 -14.32 -8.88
C ALA A 285 -10.93 -14.33 -7.95
N GLU A 286 -11.49 -13.15 -7.69
CA GLU A 286 -12.74 -12.96 -6.97
C GLU A 286 -13.60 -11.95 -7.73
N PRO A 287 -14.55 -12.42 -8.57
CA PRO A 287 -15.35 -11.57 -9.43
C PRO A 287 -16.19 -10.53 -8.69
N GLU A 288 -16.63 -10.79 -7.46
CA GLU A 288 -17.41 -9.82 -6.69
C GLU A 288 -16.57 -8.62 -6.26
N VAL A 289 -15.36 -8.87 -5.75
CA VAL A 289 -14.40 -7.84 -5.38
C VAL A 289 -13.99 -7.01 -6.61
N ALA A 290 -13.70 -7.67 -7.74
CA ALA A 290 -13.34 -6.98 -8.98
C ALA A 290 -14.49 -6.09 -9.51
N ARG A 291 -15.74 -6.58 -9.46
CA ARG A 291 -16.92 -5.80 -9.85
C ARG A 291 -17.16 -4.61 -8.91
N ALA A 292 -16.98 -4.77 -7.61
CA ALA A 292 -17.09 -3.68 -6.64
C ALA A 292 -16.04 -2.59 -6.91
N ALA A 293 -14.78 -2.98 -7.15
CA ALA A 293 -13.71 -2.05 -7.50
C ALA A 293 -13.99 -1.28 -8.79
N ALA A 294 -14.41 -1.97 -9.85
CA ALA A 294 -14.76 -1.34 -11.13
C ALA A 294 -15.96 -0.39 -11.01
N ARG A 295 -16.98 -0.76 -10.21
CA ARG A 295 -18.16 0.10 -9.96
C ARG A 295 -17.76 1.39 -9.24
N LEU A 296 -16.94 1.28 -8.19
CA LEU A 296 -16.42 2.44 -7.45
C LEU A 296 -15.62 3.37 -8.38
N ALA A 297 -14.67 2.82 -9.13
CA ALA A 297 -13.82 3.61 -10.03
C ALA A 297 -14.63 4.30 -11.14
N ARG A 298 -15.59 3.60 -11.77
CA ARG A 298 -16.45 4.19 -12.81
C ARG A 298 -17.35 5.29 -12.27
N GLY A 299 -18.00 5.07 -11.11
CA GLY A 299 -18.86 6.07 -10.48
C GLY A 299 -18.12 7.36 -10.13
N LEU A 300 -16.83 7.26 -9.81
CA LEU A 300 -15.96 8.39 -9.49
C LEU A 300 -15.20 8.95 -10.69
N ARG A 301 -15.31 8.33 -11.87
CA ARG A 301 -14.40 8.57 -13.02
C ARG A 301 -12.93 8.60 -12.59
N TYR A 302 -12.57 7.63 -11.74
CA TYR A 302 -11.27 7.59 -11.09
C TYR A 302 -10.17 7.26 -12.11
N HIS A 303 -9.13 8.09 -12.14
CA HIS A 303 -7.93 7.90 -12.96
C HIS A 303 -6.75 7.59 -12.05
N GLY A 304 -5.99 6.56 -12.38
CA GLY A 304 -4.74 6.21 -11.70
C GLY A 304 -4.79 4.86 -11.00
N VAL A 305 -3.86 4.62 -10.08
CA VAL A 305 -3.78 3.36 -9.33
C VAL A 305 -4.62 3.42 -8.07
N LEU A 306 -5.31 2.33 -7.75
CA LEU A 306 -6.15 2.16 -6.57
C LEU A 306 -5.87 0.81 -5.91
N ASP A 307 -5.66 0.84 -4.60
CA ASP A 307 -5.56 -0.35 -3.73
C ASP A 307 -6.76 -0.36 -2.77
N LEU A 308 -7.49 -1.47 -2.74
CA LEU A 308 -8.70 -1.63 -1.94
C LEU A 308 -8.56 -2.86 -1.06
N ASP A 309 -8.87 -2.72 0.23
CA ASP A 309 -8.93 -3.84 1.17
C ASP A 309 -10.39 -4.24 1.42
N PHE A 310 -10.67 -5.52 1.25
CA PHE A 310 -11.97 -6.13 1.47
C PHE A 310 -11.90 -7.17 2.58
N ARG A 311 -13.06 -7.44 3.18
CA ARG A 311 -13.22 -8.58 4.06
C ARG A 311 -14.55 -9.26 3.81
N ARG A 312 -14.52 -10.57 3.66
CA ARG A 312 -15.72 -11.38 3.47
C ARG A 312 -16.41 -11.60 4.81
N ASP A 313 -17.69 -11.28 4.91
CA ASP A 313 -18.51 -11.67 6.05
C ASP A 313 -18.86 -13.16 5.89
N ALA A 314 -18.25 -14.03 6.70
CA ALA A 314 -18.47 -15.47 6.63
C ALA A 314 -19.95 -15.88 6.82
N ARG A 315 -20.77 -15.04 7.46
CA ARG A 315 -22.20 -15.33 7.69
C ARG A 315 -23.06 -15.09 6.46
N THR A 316 -22.74 -14.06 5.68
CA THR A 316 -23.56 -13.62 4.54
C THR A 316 -22.91 -13.95 3.20
N GLY A 317 -21.60 -14.24 3.19
CA GLY A 317 -20.78 -14.40 2.00
C GLY A 317 -20.36 -13.08 1.35
N ALA A 318 -20.91 -11.94 1.78
CA ALA A 318 -20.68 -10.65 1.13
C ALA A 318 -19.25 -10.12 1.37
N PHE A 319 -18.67 -9.48 0.37
CA PHE A 319 -17.38 -8.81 0.47
C PHE A 319 -17.56 -7.35 0.84
N HIS A 320 -17.19 -7.00 2.08
CA HIS A 320 -17.27 -5.65 2.60
C HIS A 320 -15.98 -4.87 2.31
N LEU A 321 -16.10 -3.72 1.65
CA LEU A 321 -14.98 -2.78 1.45
C LEU A 321 -14.62 -2.14 2.80
N LEU A 322 -13.37 -2.31 3.23
CA LEU A 322 -12.85 -1.81 4.50
C LEU A 322 -12.12 -0.49 4.34
N ASP A 323 -11.25 -0.40 3.34
CA ASP A 323 -10.31 0.69 3.13
C ASP A 323 -10.04 0.87 1.64
N ALA A 324 -9.91 2.12 1.19
CA ALA A 324 -9.50 2.47 -0.16
C ALA A 324 -8.28 3.40 -0.09
N ASN A 325 -7.31 3.15 -0.96
CA ASN A 325 -6.05 3.87 -0.98
C ASN A 325 -5.77 4.30 -2.43
N PRO A 326 -5.83 5.60 -2.75
CA PRO A 326 -5.68 6.12 -4.11
C PRO A 326 -4.21 6.16 -4.58
N ARG A 327 -3.53 5.01 -4.46
CA ARG A 327 -2.11 4.79 -4.73
C ARG A 327 -1.79 3.30 -4.87
N PRO A 328 -0.66 2.91 -5.48
CA PRO A 328 -0.23 1.51 -5.49
C PRO A 328 -0.04 0.98 -4.07
N GLY A 329 -0.66 -0.14 -3.72
CA GLY A 329 -0.44 -0.76 -2.42
C GLY A 329 0.78 -1.67 -2.38
N ALA A 330 1.24 -2.00 -1.19
CA ALA A 330 2.61 -2.48 -1.02
C ALA A 330 2.91 -3.83 -1.70
N GLN A 331 1.89 -4.66 -1.89
CA GLN A 331 1.93 -5.97 -2.54
C GLN A 331 1.49 -5.94 -4.01
N PHE A 332 1.35 -4.78 -4.66
CA PHE A 332 0.79 -4.67 -6.02
C PHE A 332 1.51 -5.57 -7.05
N ARG A 333 2.82 -5.79 -6.85
CA ARG A 333 3.67 -6.65 -7.68
C ARG A 333 3.18 -8.08 -7.80
N LEU A 334 2.39 -8.56 -6.84
CA LEU A 334 1.66 -9.82 -6.94
C LEU A 334 0.91 -9.93 -8.27
N PHE A 335 0.31 -8.82 -8.71
CA PHE A 335 -0.50 -8.70 -9.93
C PHE A 335 0.29 -8.36 -11.19
N THR A 336 1.59 -8.68 -11.22
CA THR A 336 2.35 -8.63 -12.46
C THR A 336 1.88 -9.74 -13.38
N ASP A 337 1.29 -9.36 -14.49
CA ASP A 337 0.72 -10.28 -15.45
C ASP A 337 1.82 -11.08 -16.19
N ARG A 338 1.42 -12.02 -17.04
CA ARG A 338 2.34 -12.87 -17.81
C ARG A 338 3.19 -12.08 -18.83
N GLN A 339 2.77 -10.87 -19.18
CA GLN A 339 3.53 -9.97 -20.06
C GLN A 339 4.52 -9.09 -19.27
N GLY A 340 4.50 -9.17 -17.94
CA GLY A 340 5.32 -8.35 -17.07
C GLY A 340 4.68 -7.00 -16.73
N THR A 341 3.43 -6.74 -17.12
CA THR A 341 2.75 -5.47 -16.81
C THR A 341 2.14 -5.54 -15.42
N ASP A 342 2.37 -4.50 -14.62
CA ASP A 342 1.73 -4.29 -13.32
C ASP A 342 1.12 -2.88 -13.27
N VAL A 343 0.47 -2.52 -12.17
CA VAL A 343 -0.29 -1.27 -12.09
C VAL A 343 0.57 -0.01 -12.27
N VAL A 344 1.86 -0.02 -11.92
CA VAL A 344 2.73 1.17 -12.11
C VAL A 344 3.23 1.27 -13.55
N ARG A 345 3.46 0.14 -14.21
CA ARG A 345 3.75 0.08 -15.65
C ARG A 345 2.54 0.47 -16.47
N ALA A 346 1.35 -0.01 -16.12
CA ALA A 346 0.09 0.39 -16.75
C ALA A 346 -0.15 1.90 -16.62
N LEU A 347 0.12 2.46 -15.44
CA LEU A 347 0.01 3.91 -15.22
C LEU A 347 0.99 4.70 -16.10
N HIS A 348 2.24 4.23 -16.23
CA HIS A 348 3.22 4.88 -17.10
C HIS A 348 2.79 4.85 -18.56
N LEU A 349 2.31 3.71 -19.06
CA LEU A 349 1.78 3.59 -20.42
C LEU A 349 0.61 4.56 -20.65
N ASP A 350 -0.37 4.56 -19.76
CA ASP A 350 -1.55 5.43 -19.86
C ASP A 350 -1.18 6.91 -19.90
N LEU A 351 -0.35 7.36 -18.96
CA LEU A 351 0.07 8.77 -18.87
C LEU A 351 1.01 9.21 -19.99
N THR A 352 1.66 8.28 -20.68
CA THR A 352 2.49 8.55 -21.86
C THR A 352 1.73 8.39 -23.18
N GLY A 353 0.41 8.15 -23.13
CA GLY A 353 -0.44 7.98 -24.30
C GLY A 353 -0.21 6.65 -25.05
N ARG A 354 0.46 5.68 -24.41
CA ARG A 354 0.72 4.36 -24.97
C ARG A 354 -0.40 3.39 -24.58
N ALA A 355 -0.71 2.48 -25.49
CA ALA A 355 -1.71 1.45 -25.22
C ALA A 355 -1.25 0.51 -24.10
N VAL A 356 -2.10 0.33 -23.09
CA VAL A 356 -1.92 -0.76 -22.11
C VAL A 356 -2.31 -2.08 -22.79
N PRO A 357 -1.41 -3.07 -22.85
CA PRO A 357 -1.72 -4.37 -23.44
C PRO A 357 -2.88 -5.05 -22.71
N GLU A 358 -3.58 -5.92 -23.44
CA GLU A 358 -4.59 -6.78 -22.83
C GLU A 358 -3.97 -7.61 -21.68
N PRO A 359 -4.48 -7.51 -20.45
CA PRO A 359 -3.91 -8.20 -19.30
C PRO A 359 -3.90 -9.72 -19.49
N ARG A 360 -2.80 -10.38 -19.12
CA ARG A 360 -2.72 -11.85 -19.03
C ARG A 360 -2.49 -12.29 -17.59
N PRO A 361 -3.55 -12.46 -16.77
CA PRO A 361 -3.42 -12.77 -15.36
C PRO A 361 -2.60 -14.02 -15.07
N ALA A 362 -2.01 -14.07 -13.87
CA ALA A 362 -1.30 -15.24 -13.37
C ALA A 362 -1.84 -15.66 -11.99
N PRO A 363 -3.06 -16.22 -11.90
CA PRO A 363 -3.59 -16.75 -10.66
C PRO A 363 -2.66 -17.79 -10.03
N GLY A 364 -2.64 -17.85 -8.70
CA GLY A 364 -1.80 -18.77 -7.94
C GLY A 364 -0.41 -18.23 -7.55
N ARG A 365 0.06 -17.14 -8.19
CA ARG A 365 1.27 -16.41 -7.78
C ARG A 365 1.20 -16.02 -6.30
N VAL A 366 2.33 -16.07 -5.60
CA VAL A 366 2.43 -15.79 -4.17
C VAL A 366 3.34 -14.60 -3.94
N PHE A 367 2.90 -13.66 -3.11
CA PHE A 367 3.71 -12.55 -2.62
C PHE A 367 4.15 -12.82 -1.18
N VAL A 368 5.42 -12.55 -0.87
CA VAL A 368 5.96 -12.67 0.48
C VAL A 368 6.74 -11.42 0.86
N ALA A 369 6.34 -10.77 1.95
CA ALA A 369 7.11 -9.72 2.61
C ALA A 369 8.03 -10.35 3.65
N GLU A 370 9.26 -10.71 3.29
CA GLU A 370 10.10 -11.66 4.03
C GLU A 370 10.37 -11.25 5.49
N ASN A 371 10.58 -9.96 5.74
CA ASN A 371 10.81 -9.41 7.07
C ASN A 371 9.59 -9.58 8.01
N TYR A 372 8.39 -9.73 7.46
CA TYR A 372 7.16 -9.96 8.20
C TYR A 372 6.68 -11.41 8.12
N GLY A 373 6.90 -12.08 6.98
CA GLY A 373 6.54 -13.47 6.75
C GLY A 373 7.21 -14.41 7.75
N LEU A 374 8.52 -14.25 7.98
CA LEU A 374 9.26 -15.04 8.96
C LEU A 374 8.74 -14.81 10.38
N LEU A 375 8.54 -13.55 10.80
CA LEU A 375 8.04 -13.22 12.14
C LEU A 375 6.61 -13.70 12.36
N SER A 376 5.77 -13.60 11.32
CA SER A 376 4.41 -14.10 11.37
C SER A 376 4.40 -15.61 11.49
N ALA A 377 5.20 -16.33 10.71
CA ALA A 377 5.32 -17.79 10.80
C ALA A 377 5.84 -18.25 12.17
N LEU A 378 6.85 -17.57 12.71
CA LEU A 378 7.38 -17.86 14.06
C LEU A 378 6.37 -17.56 15.17
N ARG A 379 5.47 -16.57 15.01
CA ARG A 379 4.41 -16.33 16.01
C ARG A 379 3.23 -17.30 15.92
N VAL A 380 3.09 -18.02 14.81
CA VAL A 380 2.07 -19.04 14.59
C VAL A 380 2.69 -20.44 14.66
N LEU A 381 3.83 -20.58 15.37
CA LEU A 381 4.65 -21.79 15.48
C LEU A 381 3.91 -23.10 15.88
N PRO A 382 2.74 -23.11 16.59
CA PRO A 382 1.98 -24.34 16.75
C PRO A 382 1.32 -24.87 15.45
N ALA A 383 1.34 -24.11 14.34
CA ALA A 383 0.68 -24.45 13.07
C ALA A 383 1.64 -24.58 11.87
N LEU A 384 2.96 -24.69 12.12
CA LEU A 384 3.98 -24.72 11.07
C LEU A 384 4.02 -25.92 10.09
N PRO A 385 3.29 -27.05 10.24
CA PRO A 385 3.31 -28.09 9.19
C PRO A 385 2.62 -27.69 7.88
N ALA A 386 1.95 -26.53 7.80
CA ALA A 386 1.08 -26.18 6.68
C ALA A 386 1.19 -24.70 6.26
N LEU A 387 2.26 -24.32 5.56
CA LEU A 387 2.19 -23.22 4.58
C LEU A 387 2.02 -23.81 3.18
N PRO A 388 0.77 -23.98 2.67
CA PRO A 388 0.52 -24.31 1.27
C PRO A 388 1.15 -23.28 0.31
N ALA A 389 1.46 -22.07 0.79
CA ALA A 389 2.19 -21.01 0.08
C ALA A 389 3.50 -21.45 -0.61
N LEU A 390 4.21 -22.42 -0.05
CA LEU A 390 5.50 -22.89 -0.58
C LEU A 390 5.42 -24.32 -1.15
N ARG A 391 4.28 -25.00 -1.03
CA ARG A 391 4.05 -26.30 -1.65
C ARG A 391 3.40 -26.10 -3.03
N GLY A 392 4.10 -26.49 -4.10
CA GLY A 392 3.49 -26.65 -5.42
C GLY A 392 4.01 -25.78 -6.57
N GLY A 393 5.30 -25.42 -6.61
CA GLY A 393 5.90 -24.78 -7.80
C GLY A 393 5.29 -23.41 -8.18
N ALA A 394 4.54 -22.78 -7.27
CA ALA A 394 3.95 -21.47 -7.47
C ALA A 394 5.04 -20.41 -7.69
N GLU A 395 4.81 -19.50 -8.64
CA GLU A 395 5.75 -18.40 -8.89
C GLU A 395 5.71 -17.41 -7.71
N LEU A 396 6.89 -17.13 -7.17
CA LEU A 396 7.08 -16.31 -5.97
C LEU A 396 7.48 -14.89 -6.35
N GLU A 397 6.80 -13.89 -5.76
CA GLU A 397 7.19 -12.49 -5.74
C GLU A 397 7.63 -12.12 -4.32
N THR A 398 8.91 -11.82 -4.15
CA THR A 398 9.50 -11.40 -2.89
C THR A 398 9.56 -9.88 -2.78
N ALA A 399 9.29 -9.34 -1.59
CA ALA A 399 9.35 -7.91 -1.36
C ALA A 399 10.77 -7.34 -1.39
N TRP A 400 11.71 -8.04 -0.76
CA TRP A 400 13.08 -7.54 -0.53
C TRP A 400 14.12 -8.23 -1.38
N PHE A 401 14.09 -9.56 -1.44
CA PHE A 401 15.01 -10.33 -2.26
C PHE A 401 14.69 -10.16 -3.74
N ALA A 402 15.75 -10.03 -4.53
CA ALA A 402 15.73 -10.19 -5.97
C ALA A 402 17.15 -10.56 -6.39
N ALA A 403 17.33 -11.67 -7.12
CA ALA A 403 18.66 -12.12 -7.53
C ALA A 403 19.39 -11.08 -8.39
N ASP A 404 18.61 -10.34 -9.18
CA ASP A 404 19.12 -9.29 -10.04
C ASP A 404 19.35 -7.98 -9.27
N ASP A 405 18.76 -7.77 -8.09
CA ASP A 405 18.92 -6.57 -7.27
C ASP A 405 19.04 -6.91 -5.77
N PRO A 406 20.18 -7.48 -5.30
CA PRO A 406 20.30 -8.06 -3.96
C PRO A 406 20.58 -7.03 -2.84
N ARG A 407 21.14 -5.86 -3.17
CA ARG A 407 21.57 -4.84 -2.18
C ARG A 407 20.44 -4.32 -1.28
N PRO A 408 19.19 -4.11 -1.74
CA PRO A 408 18.07 -3.73 -0.89
C PRO A 408 17.78 -4.70 0.25
N LEU A 409 17.90 -6.02 0.04
CA LEU A 409 17.70 -7.02 1.09
C LEU A 409 18.73 -6.85 2.20
N LEU A 410 20.01 -6.71 1.84
CA LEU A 410 21.10 -6.51 2.81
C LEU A 410 20.92 -5.21 3.60
N ALA A 411 20.55 -4.13 2.92
CA ALA A 411 20.26 -2.84 3.56
C ALA A 411 19.05 -2.94 4.50
N MET A 412 18.01 -3.70 4.12
CA MET A 412 16.85 -3.97 4.96
C MET A 412 17.26 -4.72 6.21
N ALA A 413 17.94 -5.87 6.06
CA ALA A 413 18.39 -6.71 7.16
C ALA A 413 19.25 -5.93 8.16
N GLY A 414 20.28 -5.21 7.67
CA GLY A 414 21.15 -4.40 8.53
C GLY A 414 20.42 -3.23 9.21
N GLY A 415 19.47 -2.58 8.51
CA GLY A 415 18.63 -1.55 9.12
C GLY A 415 17.72 -2.10 10.20
N TRP A 416 17.16 -3.29 9.98
CA TRP A 416 16.21 -3.94 10.88
C TRP A 416 16.90 -4.40 12.17
N LEU A 417 18.08 -5.02 12.05
CA LEU A 417 18.94 -5.39 13.19
C LEU A 417 19.33 -4.18 14.04
N ARG A 418 19.72 -3.06 13.41
CA ARG A 418 20.03 -1.81 14.15
C ARG A 418 18.83 -1.29 14.94
N ARG A 419 17.62 -1.35 14.38
CA ARG A 419 16.40 -0.95 15.10
C ARG A 419 16.07 -1.88 16.26
N ALA A 420 16.29 -3.18 16.09
CA ALA A 420 16.09 -4.17 17.15
C ALA A 420 17.07 -3.92 18.31
N ALA A 421 18.35 -3.72 18.01
CA ALA A 421 19.39 -3.40 18.99
C ALA A 421 19.09 -2.08 19.73
N GLY A 422 18.69 -1.02 19.02
CA GLY A 422 18.30 0.25 19.64
C GLY A 422 17.15 0.08 20.64
N LYS A 423 16.09 -0.62 20.26
CA LYS A 423 14.96 -0.91 21.17
C LYS A 423 15.36 -1.75 22.39
N ALA A 424 16.31 -2.65 22.24
CA ALA A 424 16.82 -3.46 23.35
C ALA A 424 17.64 -2.59 24.33
N LEU A 425 18.48 -1.68 23.81
CA LEU A 425 19.23 -0.73 24.61
C LEU A 425 18.30 0.25 25.35
N ASP A 426 17.26 0.76 24.70
CA ASP A 426 16.28 1.65 25.32
C ASP A 426 15.54 0.96 26.48
N ARG A 427 15.23 -0.33 26.33
CA ARG A 427 14.62 -1.16 27.40
C ARG A 427 15.57 -1.57 28.52
N ALA A 428 16.88 -1.54 28.27
CA ALA A 428 17.87 -1.84 29.31
C ALA A 428 18.22 -0.59 30.14
N ARG A 429 17.86 0.60 29.64
CA ARG A 429 18.13 1.91 30.27
C ARG A 429 16.95 2.49 31.03
N GLY A 430 15.77 1.91 30.91
CA GLY A 430 14.55 2.29 31.64
C GLY A 430 13.93 1.06 32.25
#